data_AF-A0A7S0APT9-F1
#
_entry.id   AF-A0A7S0APT9-F1
#
_cell.length_a   1.000
_cell.length_b   1.000
_cell.length_c   1.000
_cell.angle_alpha   90.00
_cell.angle_beta   90.00
_cell.angle_gamma   90.00
#
_symmetry.space_group_name_H-M   'P 1'
#
loop_
_entity.id
_entity.type
_entity.pdbx_description
1 polymer ?
#
loop_
_entity_poly.entity_id
_entity_poly.type
_entity_poly.pdbx_seq_one_letter_code
_entity_poly.pdbx_strand_id
1 'polypeptide(L)'
;EKLKVAFKLDGLNYSALMANESALQQFEDGILTAIATSLNISVESILELIFSEGSVKVGAVIKPPEGVTTTELEQTISNDPAAMTTAVVSQVQTIQTDLQAAGVVAAGATITATPPVTEVVIETLPPTQAPTPAPTPAPKP
;
A
#
# COMPACT_ATOMS: atom_id res chain seq x y z
N GLU A 1 5.54 -14.04 2.72
CA GLU A 1 5.99 -12.70 3.10
C GLU A 1 5.11 -11.67 2.42
N LYS A 2 4.93 -10.49 3.02
CA LYS A 2 4.19 -9.37 2.42
C LYS A 2 5.10 -8.15 2.40
N LEU A 3 4.98 -7.31 1.38
CA LEU A 3 5.69 -6.06 1.28
C LEU A 3 4.72 -4.91 1.60
N LYS A 4 5.04 -4.10 2.59
CA LYS A 4 4.33 -2.84 2.82
C LYS A 4 5.03 -1.73 2.09
N VAL A 5 4.28 -0.89 1.38
CA VAL A 5 4.79 0.30 0.71
C VAL A 5 3.99 1.49 1.18
N ALA A 6 4.64 2.54 1.65
CA ALA A 6 3.99 3.74 2.13
C ALA A 6 4.55 4.99 1.45
N PHE A 7 3.68 5.86 0.95
CA PHE A 7 4.06 7.17 0.40
C PHE A 7 3.05 8.22 0.81
N LYS A 8 3.42 9.49 0.70
CA LYS A 8 2.59 10.63 1.08
C LYS A 8 2.27 11.45 -0.16
N LEU A 9 1.00 11.79 -0.32
CA LEU A 9 0.51 12.72 -1.34
C LEU A 9 0.11 14.03 -0.70
N ASP A 10 0.80 15.09 -1.08
CA ASP A 10 0.55 16.46 -0.69
C ASP A 10 -0.27 17.18 -1.77
N GLY A 11 -1.14 18.10 -1.36
CA GLY A 11 -2.06 18.82 -2.24
C GLY A 11 -3.48 18.21 -2.35
N LEU A 12 -3.77 17.18 -1.55
CA LEU A 12 -5.08 16.52 -1.47
C LEU A 12 -5.76 16.78 -0.12
N ASN A 13 -7.05 17.05 -0.14
CA ASN A 13 -7.90 17.16 1.05
C ASN A 13 -8.50 15.80 1.40
N TYR A 14 -7.92 15.16 2.41
CA TYR A 14 -8.35 13.84 2.90
C TYR A 14 -9.83 13.81 3.30
N SER A 15 -10.33 14.84 3.99
CA SER A 15 -11.73 14.88 4.43
C SER A 15 -12.70 14.96 3.25
N ALA A 16 -12.36 15.74 2.21
CA ALA A 16 -13.17 15.82 1.00
C ALA A 16 -13.10 14.53 0.16
N LEU A 17 -11.95 13.84 0.17
CA LEU A 17 -11.77 12.54 -0.49
C LEU A 17 -12.64 11.47 0.18
N MET A 18 -12.58 11.37 1.51
CA MET A 18 -13.39 10.43 2.29
C MET A 18 -14.88 10.76 2.23
N ALA A 19 -15.25 12.03 2.03
CA ALA A 19 -16.64 12.46 1.91
C ALA A 19 -17.25 12.16 0.52
N ASN A 20 -16.44 11.89 -0.51
CA ASN A 20 -16.89 11.58 -1.86
C ASN A 20 -16.52 10.15 -2.26
N GLU A 21 -17.46 9.21 -2.16
CA GLU A 21 -17.21 7.79 -2.51
C GLU A 21 -16.72 7.61 -3.95
N SER A 22 -17.26 8.37 -4.92
CA SER A 22 -16.80 8.29 -6.32
C SER A 22 -15.36 8.77 -6.49
N ALA A 23 -14.98 9.86 -5.81
CA ALA A 23 -13.62 10.38 -5.84
C ALA A 23 -12.66 9.43 -5.12
N LEU A 24 -13.10 8.84 -4.00
CA LEU A 24 -12.35 7.81 -3.28
C LEU A 24 -12.10 6.59 -4.16
N GLN A 25 -13.11 6.05 -4.83
CA GLN A 25 -12.96 4.89 -5.69
C GLN A 25 -12.02 5.16 -6.88
N GLN A 26 -12.16 6.30 -7.55
CA GLN A 26 -11.26 6.66 -8.64
C GLN A 26 -9.83 6.87 -8.14
N PHE A 27 -9.67 7.44 -6.95
CA PHE A 27 -8.36 7.60 -6.33
C PHE A 27 -7.75 6.26 -5.96
N GLU A 28 -8.50 5.37 -5.31
CA GLU A 28 -8.07 3.99 -5.01
C GLU A 28 -7.64 3.25 -6.26
N ASP A 29 -8.48 3.24 -7.31
CA ASP A 29 -8.20 2.56 -8.57
C ASP A 29 -6.96 3.14 -9.27
N GLY A 30 -6.82 4.47 -9.27
CA GLY A 30 -5.66 5.17 -9.83
C GLY A 30 -4.37 4.82 -9.09
N ILE A 31 -4.41 4.75 -7.75
CA ILE A 31 -3.26 4.35 -6.94
C ILE A 31 -2.92 2.87 -7.14
N LEU A 32 -3.90 1.97 -7.10
CA LEU A 32 -3.71 0.54 -7.33
C LEU A 32 -3.06 0.31 -8.70
N THR A 33 -3.58 0.96 -9.74
CA THR A 33 -3.05 0.89 -11.10
C THR A 33 -1.61 1.43 -11.18
N ALA A 34 -1.32 2.56 -10.52
CA ALA A 34 0.03 3.12 -10.49
C ALA A 34 1.04 2.19 -9.82
N ILE A 35 0.68 1.59 -8.68
CA ILE A 35 1.53 0.64 -7.94
C ILE A 35 1.74 -0.63 -8.77
N ALA A 36 0.67 -1.20 -9.31
CA ALA A 36 0.68 -2.40 -10.14
C ALA A 36 1.57 -2.22 -11.37
N THR A 37 1.45 -1.08 -12.06
CA THR A 37 2.27 -0.74 -13.24
C THR A 37 3.74 -0.53 -12.85
N SER A 38 4.01 0.17 -11.75
CA SER A 38 5.40 0.44 -11.30
C SER A 38 6.14 -0.84 -10.92
N LEU A 39 5.42 -1.80 -10.33
CA LEU A 39 5.97 -3.08 -9.89
C LEU A 39 5.84 -4.19 -10.93
N ASN A 40 5.20 -3.91 -12.05
CA ASN A 40 4.85 -4.90 -13.07
C ASN A 40 4.11 -6.13 -12.50
N ILE A 41 3.17 -5.88 -11.58
CA ILE A 41 2.31 -6.89 -10.95
C ILE A 41 0.84 -6.60 -11.26
N SER A 42 -0.04 -7.56 -10.98
CA SER A 42 -1.49 -7.33 -11.06
C SER A 42 -1.99 -6.53 -9.85
N VAL A 43 -3.04 -5.72 -10.03
CA VAL A 43 -3.73 -5.03 -8.93
C VAL A 43 -4.24 -5.99 -7.85
N GLU A 44 -4.58 -7.23 -8.22
CA GLU A 44 -4.99 -8.30 -7.29
C GLU A 44 -3.88 -8.74 -6.33
N SER A 45 -2.62 -8.42 -6.65
CA SER A 45 -1.48 -8.64 -5.75
C SER A 45 -1.45 -7.62 -4.61
N ILE A 46 -2.22 -6.52 -4.69
CA ILE A 46 -2.35 -5.52 -3.63
C ILE A 46 -3.51 -5.95 -2.73
N LEU A 47 -3.17 -6.40 -1.53
CA LEU A 47 -4.13 -6.95 -0.56
C LEU A 47 -4.92 -5.88 0.18
N GLU A 48 -4.31 -4.72 0.40
CA GLU A 48 -4.89 -3.68 1.24
C GLU A 48 -4.33 -2.31 0.85
N LEU A 49 -5.19 -1.30 0.88
CA LEU A 49 -4.83 0.10 0.70
C LEU A 49 -5.38 0.90 1.89
N ILE A 50 -4.50 1.64 2.56
CA ILE A 50 -4.80 2.39 3.78
C ILE A 50 -4.55 3.86 3.53
N PHE A 51 -5.53 4.70 3.86
CA PHE A 51 -5.39 6.15 3.82
C PHE A 51 -5.38 6.76 5.21
N SER A 52 -4.58 7.81 5.42
CA SER A 52 -4.53 8.53 6.70
C SER A 52 -4.47 10.05 6.53
N GLU A 53 -5.00 10.77 7.52
CA GLU A 53 -5.07 12.23 7.57
C GLU A 53 -3.68 12.89 7.80
N GLY A 54 -3.56 14.17 7.42
CA GLY A 54 -2.32 14.96 7.56
C GLY A 54 -1.45 15.00 6.30
N SER A 55 -2.10 15.25 5.15
CA SER A 55 -1.71 14.84 3.79
C SER A 55 -2.00 13.36 3.56
N VAL A 56 -2.55 13.02 2.40
CA VAL A 56 -3.04 11.68 2.11
C VAL A 56 -1.87 10.71 2.08
N LYS A 57 -1.63 10.03 3.20
CA LYS A 57 -0.66 8.95 3.29
C LYS A 57 -1.32 7.71 2.73
N VAL A 58 -0.70 7.09 1.75
CA VAL A 58 -1.16 5.85 1.15
C VAL A 58 -0.23 4.73 1.61
N GLY A 59 -0.77 3.74 2.29
CA GLY A 59 -0.10 2.49 2.62
C GLY A 59 -0.68 1.36 1.79
N ALA A 60 0.14 0.63 1.05
CA ALA A 60 -0.26 -0.54 0.28
C ALA A 60 0.40 -1.80 0.85
N VAL A 61 -0.39 -2.86 1.05
CA VAL A 61 0.11 -4.19 1.41
C VAL A 61 0.13 -5.05 0.16
N ILE A 62 1.30 -5.47 -0.27
CA ILE A 62 1.51 -6.19 -1.52
C ILE A 62 1.92 -7.62 -1.20
N LYS A 63 1.19 -8.57 -1.79
CA LYS A 63 1.55 -9.99 -1.83
C LYS A 63 2.27 -10.26 -3.14
N PRO A 64 3.56 -10.60 -3.12
CA PRO A 64 4.26 -10.93 -4.35
C PRO A 64 3.58 -12.08 -5.09
N PRO A 65 3.47 -12.01 -6.43
CA PRO A 65 2.98 -13.11 -7.25
C PRO A 65 3.93 -14.32 -7.18
N GLU A 66 3.45 -15.49 -7.62
CA GLU A 66 4.29 -16.69 -7.66
C GLU A 66 5.56 -16.45 -8.49
N GLY A 67 6.71 -16.78 -7.90
CA GLY A 67 8.01 -16.61 -8.55
C GLY A 67 8.67 -15.25 -8.36
N VAL A 68 8.02 -14.29 -7.68
CA VAL A 68 8.62 -13.00 -7.29
C VAL A 68 8.82 -12.96 -5.79
N THR A 69 9.98 -12.48 -5.33
CA THR A 69 10.23 -12.30 -3.89
C THR A 69 9.90 -10.88 -3.42
N THR A 70 9.57 -10.72 -2.13
CA THR A 70 9.42 -9.38 -1.54
C THR A 70 10.69 -8.55 -1.66
N THR A 71 11.85 -9.19 -1.63
CA THR A 71 13.17 -8.56 -1.82
C THR A 71 13.34 -7.98 -3.23
N GLU A 72 12.89 -8.69 -4.28
CA GLU A 72 12.95 -8.16 -5.65
C GLU A 72 12.03 -6.95 -5.84
N LEU A 73 10.83 -6.99 -5.25
CA LEU A 73 9.91 -5.84 -5.26
C LEU A 73 10.48 -4.66 -4.47
N GLU A 74 11.07 -4.92 -3.31
CA GLU A 74 11.75 -3.89 -2.51
C GLU A 74 12.92 -3.27 -3.29
N GLN A 75 13.74 -4.07 -3.97
CA GLN A 75 14.81 -3.56 -4.81
C GLN A 75 14.29 -2.77 -6.00
N THR A 76 13.18 -3.17 -6.61
CA THR A 76 12.55 -2.42 -7.70
C THR A 76 12.15 -1.02 -7.22
N ILE A 77 11.50 -0.93 -6.06
CA ILE A 77 11.09 0.36 -5.47
C ILE A 77 12.30 1.18 -5.02
N SER A 78 13.31 0.53 -4.42
CA SER A 78 14.51 1.19 -3.91
C SER A 78 15.44 1.69 -5.02
N ASN A 79 15.47 1.00 -6.16
CA ASN A 79 16.26 1.40 -7.31
C ASN A 79 15.65 2.61 -8.02
N ASP A 80 14.32 2.70 -8.11
CA ASP A 80 13.63 3.82 -8.77
C ASP A 80 12.41 4.33 -7.99
N PRO A 81 12.61 4.92 -6.80
CA PRO A 81 11.52 5.48 -6.01
C PRO A 81 10.85 6.66 -6.72
N ALA A 82 11.60 7.35 -7.58
CA ALA A 82 11.13 8.49 -8.36
C ALA A 82 10.13 8.08 -9.44
N ALA A 83 10.37 6.98 -10.17
CA ALA A 83 9.44 6.45 -11.17
C ALA A 83 8.10 6.09 -10.53
N MET A 84 8.12 5.44 -9.37
CA MET A 84 6.88 5.10 -8.65
C MET A 84 6.13 6.37 -8.22
N THR A 85 6.81 7.37 -7.63
CA THR A 85 6.16 8.65 -7.31
C THR A 85 5.63 9.37 -8.54
N THR A 86 6.34 9.32 -9.67
CA THR A 86 5.94 9.97 -10.91
C THR A 86 4.72 9.28 -11.51
N ALA A 87 4.68 7.95 -11.51
CA ALA A 87 3.54 7.17 -11.98
C ALA A 87 2.29 7.44 -11.14
N VAL A 88 2.45 7.48 -9.81
CA VAL A 88 1.36 7.83 -8.88
C VAL A 88 0.86 9.26 -9.14
N VAL A 89 1.75 10.25 -9.18
CA VAL A 89 1.36 11.65 -9.44
C VAL A 89 0.71 11.79 -10.81
N SER A 90 1.22 11.11 -11.83
CA SER A 90 0.65 11.13 -13.17
C SER A 90 -0.76 10.54 -13.20
N GLN A 91 -1.02 9.46 -12.45
CA GLN A 91 -2.37 8.91 -12.33
C GLN A 91 -3.30 9.81 -11.53
N VAL A 92 -2.84 10.38 -10.42
CA VAL A 92 -3.68 11.34 -9.67
C VAL A 92 -3.95 12.61 -10.50
N GLN A 93 -3.04 12.98 -11.41
CA GLN A 93 -3.27 14.05 -12.38
C GLN A 93 -4.33 13.72 -13.44
N THR A 94 -4.48 12.45 -13.84
CA THR A 94 -5.51 12.08 -14.83
C THR A 94 -6.92 12.24 -14.25
N ILE A 95 -7.10 11.92 -12.96
CA ILE A 95 -8.35 12.09 -12.22
C ILE A 95 -8.48 13.47 -11.55
N GLN A 96 -7.52 14.38 -11.75
CA GLN A 96 -7.47 15.65 -11.04
C GLN A 96 -8.74 16.48 -11.27
N THR A 97 -9.34 16.42 -12.46
CA THR A 97 -10.58 17.15 -12.77
C THR A 97 -11.75 16.67 -11.93
N ASP A 98 -11.90 15.35 -11.76
CA ASP A 98 -12.92 14.75 -10.88
C ASP A 98 -12.63 15.06 -9.41
N LEU A 99 -11.36 14.98 -9.00
CA LEU A 99 -10.94 15.34 -7.64
C LEU A 99 -11.19 16.82 -7.33
N GLN A 100 -11.03 17.72 -8.31
CA GLN A 100 -11.37 19.14 -8.17
C GLN A 100 -12.89 19.33 -8.08
N ALA A 101 -13.67 18.64 -8.90
CA ALA A 101 -15.13 18.69 -8.86
C ALA A 101 -15.68 18.21 -7.51
N ALA A 102 -15.04 17.20 -6.91
CA ALA A 102 -15.34 16.69 -5.58
C ALA A 102 -14.79 17.56 -4.43
N GLY A 103 -14.07 18.65 -4.72
CA GLY A 103 -13.46 19.52 -3.70
C GLY A 103 -12.28 18.89 -2.96
N VAL A 104 -11.75 17.77 -3.46
CA VAL A 104 -10.56 17.07 -2.93
C VAL A 104 -9.29 17.86 -3.24
N VAL A 105 -9.25 18.51 -4.40
CA VAL A 105 -8.08 19.28 -4.86
C VAL A 105 -8.52 20.71 -5.11
N ALA A 106 -7.79 21.68 -4.57
CA ALA A 106 -8.05 23.08 -4.87
C ALA A 106 -7.67 23.39 -6.33
N ALA A 107 -8.41 24.29 -6.97
CA ALA A 107 -8.09 24.73 -8.32
C ALA A 107 -6.66 25.32 -8.36
N GLY A 108 -5.80 24.73 -9.21
CA GLY A 108 -4.38 25.12 -9.31
C GLY A 108 -3.46 24.52 -8.25
N ALA A 109 -3.94 23.61 -7.40
CA ALA A 109 -3.08 22.90 -6.46
C ALA A 109 -2.12 21.95 -7.19
N THR A 110 -0.85 21.99 -6.81
CA THR A 110 0.17 21.05 -7.29
C THR A 110 0.13 19.81 -6.41
N ILE A 111 -0.07 18.65 -7.04
CA ILE A 111 -0.01 17.36 -6.35
C ILE A 111 1.44 16.90 -6.37
N THR A 112 1.98 16.59 -5.19
CA THR A 112 3.35 16.09 -5.04
C THR A 112 3.33 14.81 -4.23
N ALA A 113 4.21 13.87 -4.57
CA ALA A 113 4.37 12.62 -3.83
C ALA A 113 5.76 12.59 -3.19
N THR A 114 5.85 12.10 -1.95
CA THR A 114 7.13 11.74 -1.35
C THR A 114 7.58 10.36 -1.83
N PRO A 115 8.90 10.10 -1.88
CA PRO A 115 9.40 8.77 -2.22
C PRO A 115 8.77 7.68 -1.34
N PRO A 116 8.44 6.51 -1.92
CA PRO A 116 7.88 5.39 -1.17
C PRO A 116 8.88 4.82 -0.17
N VAL A 117 8.37 4.41 0.98
CA VAL A 117 9.07 3.67 2.02
C VAL A 117 8.58 2.22 1.97
N THR A 118 9.49 1.27 1.87
CA THR A 118 9.21 -0.16 1.86
C THR A 118 9.55 -0.82 3.19
N GLU A 119 8.68 -1.72 3.65
CA GLU A 119 8.91 -2.55 4.84
C GLU A 119 8.47 -3.99 4.56
N VAL A 120 9.39 -4.94 4.66
CA VAL A 120 9.07 -6.38 4.53
C VAL A 120 8.44 -6.88 5.82
N VAL A 121 7.22 -7.40 5.70
CA VAL A 121 6.49 -8.06 6.78
C VAL A 121 6.60 -9.56 6.61
N ILE A 122 7.41 -10.17 7.46
CA ILE A 122 7.46 -11.61 7.66
C ILE A 122 6.28 -11.96 8.56
N GLU A 123 5.28 -12.67 8.02
CA GLU A 123 4.30 -13.36 8.85
C GLU A 123 5.06 -14.47 9.60
N THR A 124 5.53 -14.16 10.81
CA THR A 124 6.00 -15.17 11.74
C THR A 124 4.82 -16.07 12.05
N LEU A 125 4.87 -17.32 11.58
CA LEU A 125 3.96 -18.37 12.03
C LEU A 125 3.90 -18.34 13.57
N PRO A 126 2.71 -18.50 14.19
CA PRO A 126 2.65 -18.67 15.64
C PRO A 126 3.58 -19.82 16.04
N PRO A 127 4.36 -19.70 17.13
CA PRO A 127 5.26 -20.75 17.55
C PRO A 127 4.47 -22.06 17.68
N THR A 128 4.95 -23.12 17.05
CA THR A 128 4.41 -24.47 17.22
C THR A 128 4.45 -24.76 18.72
N GLN A 129 3.28 -24.90 19.35
CA GLN A 129 3.20 -25.27 20.77
C GLN A 129 4.00 -26.58 20.95
N ALA A 130 5.01 -26.55 21.82
CA ALA A 130 5.78 -27.74 22.13
C ALA A 130 4.84 -28.86 22.59
N PRO A 131 5.07 -30.13 22.21
CA PRO A 131 4.24 -31.23 22.65
C PRO A 131 4.24 -31.28 24.17
N THR A 132 3.06 -31.18 24.78
CA THR A 132 2.86 -31.33 26.22
C THR A 132 3.45 -32.68 26.65
N PRO A 133 4.40 -32.73 27.60
CA PRO A 133 4.92 -34.00 28.09
C PRO A 133 3.78 -34.83 28.70
N ALA A 134 3.70 -36.10 28.30
CA ALA A 134 2.68 -37.03 28.78
C ALA A 134 2.78 -37.20 30.31
N PRO A 135 1.65 -37.33 31.03
CA PRO A 135 1.64 -37.53 32.47
C PRO A 135 2.37 -38.84 32.82
N THR A 136 3.40 -38.74 33.66
CA THR A 136 4.12 -39.88 34.22
C THR A 136 3.17 -40.69 35.14
N PRO A 137 3.08 -42.02 34.99
CA PRO A 137 2.30 -42.85 35.92
C PRO A 137 2.90 -42.82 37.32
N ALA A 138 2.06 -42.58 38.33
CA ALA A 138 2.45 -42.63 39.74
C ALA A 138 2.90 -44.05 40.15
N PRO A 139 3.92 -44.19 41.04
CA PRO A 139 4.31 -45.49 41.56
C PRO A 139 3.20 -46.04 42.46
N LYS A 140 2.84 -47.31 42.26
CA LYS A 140 1.85 -48.03 43.07
C LYS A 140 2.49 -48.52 44.40
N PRO A 141 1.79 -48.41 45.54
CA PRO A 141 2.24 -48.95 46.83
C PRO A 141 2.21 -50.47 46.89
#